data_AF-A0A2E2QLA6-F1
#
_entry.id   AF-A0A2E2QLA6-F1
#
_cell.length_a   1.000
_cell.length_b   1.000
_cell.length_c   1.000
_cell.angle_alpha   90.00
_cell.angle_beta   90.00
_cell.angle_gamma   90.00
#
_symmetry.space_group_name_H-M   'P 1'
#
loop_
_entity.id
_entity.type
_entity.pdbx_description
1 polymer ?
#
loop_
_entity_poly.entity_id
_entity_poly.type
_entity_poly.pdbx_seq_one_letter_code
_entity_poly.pdbx_strand_id
1 'polypeptide(L)'
;MNLVVAFEAILVVCCLISLNLARQSFFPASLFWAFGVVTIGVAATLGGFKFAGFGGLESYHTLAKQFAGSIGIAAFAIGALAGLLANFFIRFHWWILLFLILLLCAALLLGTWRFPAQIQLGLVGLILLVGVIRLISSGLLAIYLLLGVACLILSDIATRWLAVNTGMAEVNIYHVLLSLAVISFGLSASRDNWE
;
A
#
# COMPACT_ATOMS: atom_id res chain seq x y z
N MET A 1 -10.42 -24.57 -9.55
CA MET A 1 -10.08 -23.13 -9.54
C MET A 1 -8.74 -22.97 -8.86
N ASN A 2 -7.78 -22.28 -9.46
CA ASN A 2 -6.41 -22.16 -8.92
C ASN A 2 -6.48 -21.33 -7.63
N LEU A 3 -6.05 -21.88 -6.48
CA LEU A 3 -6.15 -21.21 -5.17
C LEU A 3 -5.52 -19.81 -5.18
N VAL A 4 -4.42 -19.63 -5.93
CA VAL A 4 -3.72 -18.35 -6.09
C VAL A 4 -4.63 -17.28 -6.72
N VAL A 5 -5.44 -17.64 -7.73
CA VAL A 5 -6.39 -16.71 -8.38
C VAL A 5 -7.46 -16.25 -7.39
N ALA A 6 -7.90 -17.13 -6.49
CA ALA A 6 -8.84 -16.77 -5.44
C ALA A 6 -8.23 -15.76 -4.45
N PHE A 7 -6.98 -15.93 -4.05
CA PHE A 7 -6.28 -14.97 -3.18
C PHE A 7 -6.06 -13.60 -3.84
N GLU A 8 -5.76 -13.58 -5.14
CA GLU A 8 -5.68 -12.33 -5.91
C GLU A 8 -7.02 -11.62 -5.99
N ALA A 9 -8.11 -12.36 -6.23
CA ALA A 9 -9.46 -11.82 -6.24
C ALA A 9 -9.84 -11.24 -4.86
N ILE A 10 -9.49 -11.94 -3.77
CA ILE A 10 -9.68 -11.44 -2.40
C ILE A 10 -8.89 -10.14 -2.21
N LEU A 11 -7.61 -10.10 -2.60
CA LEU A 11 -6.79 -8.89 -2.50
C LEU A 11 -7.41 -7.71 -3.26
N VAL A 12 -7.96 -7.94 -4.46
CA VAL A 12 -8.67 -6.91 -5.23
C VAL A 12 -9.89 -6.41 -4.45
N VAL A 13 -10.70 -7.31 -3.87
CA VAL A 13 -11.85 -6.93 -3.03
C VAL A 13 -11.39 -6.13 -1.80
N CYS A 14 -10.31 -6.55 -1.14
CA CYS A 14 -9.69 -5.81 -0.03
C CYS A 14 -9.24 -4.40 -0.45
N CYS A 15 -8.68 -4.25 -1.66
CA CYS A 15 -8.34 -2.94 -2.22
C CYS A 15 -9.59 -2.07 -2.44
N LEU A 16 -10.68 -2.63 -2.97
CA LEU A 16 -11.93 -1.89 -3.17
C LEU A 16 -12.55 -1.44 -1.84
N ILE A 17 -12.55 -2.31 -0.82
CA ILE A 17 -12.98 -1.96 0.54
C ILE A 17 -12.10 -0.85 1.10
N SER A 18 -10.78 -0.98 0.98
CA SER A 18 -9.81 0.01 1.45
C SER A 18 -9.96 1.36 0.75
N LEU A 19 -10.27 1.38 -0.56
CA LEU A 19 -10.58 2.62 -1.29
C LEU A 19 -11.84 3.31 -0.76
N ASN A 20 -12.90 2.53 -0.49
CA ASN A 20 -14.13 3.07 0.07
C ASN A 20 -13.90 3.65 1.49
N LEU A 21 -13.04 3.01 2.27
CA LEU A 21 -12.63 3.49 3.59
C LEU A 21 -11.76 4.76 3.49
N ALA A 22 -10.77 4.79 2.59
CA ALA A 22 -9.88 5.92 2.38
C ALA A 22 -10.61 7.20 1.94
N ARG A 23 -11.77 7.06 1.26
CA ARG A 23 -12.63 8.19 0.90
C ARG A 23 -13.12 9.00 2.11
N GLN A 24 -13.20 8.39 3.28
CA GLN A 24 -13.65 9.06 4.51
C GLN A 24 -12.55 9.92 5.16
N SER A 25 -11.29 9.76 4.74
CA SER A 25 -10.19 10.62 5.21
C SER A 25 -10.25 12.00 4.57
N PHE A 26 -9.67 13.00 5.26
CA PHE A 26 -9.63 14.37 4.76
C PHE A 26 -8.83 14.50 3.45
N PHE A 27 -9.20 15.49 2.64
CA PHE A 27 -8.46 15.86 1.43
C PHE A 27 -7.25 16.71 1.82
N PRO A 28 -5.99 16.41 1.40
CA PRO A 28 -5.55 15.53 0.30
C PRO A 28 -5.04 14.13 0.71
N ALA A 29 -5.03 13.77 2.01
CA ALA A 29 -4.53 12.47 2.46
C ALA A 29 -5.24 11.29 1.79
N SER A 30 -6.55 11.42 1.57
CA SER A 30 -7.37 10.43 0.85
C SER A 30 -6.84 10.07 -0.53
N LEU A 31 -6.29 11.03 -1.28
CA LEU A 31 -5.72 10.79 -2.60
C LEU A 31 -4.47 9.93 -2.53
N PHE A 32 -3.60 10.17 -1.54
CA PHE A 32 -2.36 9.41 -1.39
C PHE A 32 -2.63 7.97 -0.95
N TRP A 33 -3.54 7.79 0.01
CA TRP A 33 -4.03 6.46 0.40
C TRP A 33 -4.65 5.73 -0.79
N ALA A 34 -5.57 6.38 -1.51
CA ALA A 34 -6.24 5.79 -2.67
C ALA A 34 -5.25 5.41 -3.77
N PHE A 35 -4.27 6.28 -4.06
CA PHE A 35 -3.25 5.99 -5.06
C PHE A 35 -2.43 4.76 -4.70
N GLY A 36 -1.94 4.67 -3.45
CA GLY A 36 -1.24 3.49 -2.94
C GLY A 36 -2.06 2.21 -3.11
N VAL A 37 -3.33 2.23 -2.70
CA VAL A 37 -4.24 1.08 -2.82
C VAL A 37 -4.52 0.70 -4.28
N VAL A 38 -4.72 1.67 -5.17
CA VAL A 38 -4.93 1.42 -6.61
C VAL A 38 -3.73 0.71 -7.22
N THR A 39 -2.50 1.13 -6.89
CA THR A 39 -1.30 0.47 -7.45
C THR A 39 -1.22 -1.01 -7.07
N ILE A 40 -1.56 -1.34 -5.82
CA ILE A 40 -1.63 -2.74 -5.36
C ILE A 40 -2.78 -3.48 -6.05
N GLY A 41 -3.96 -2.87 -6.16
CA GLY A 41 -5.12 -3.47 -6.82
C GLY A 41 -4.88 -3.78 -8.31
N VAL A 42 -4.17 -2.90 -9.02
CA VAL A 42 -3.76 -3.15 -10.42
C VAL A 42 -2.79 -4.32 -10.51
N ALA A 43 -1.78 -4.37 -9.63
CA ALA A 43 -0.83 -5.49 -9.59
C ALA A 43 -1.54 -6.83 -9.31
N ALA A 44 -2.49 -6.84 -8.37
CA ALA A 44 -3.29 -8.00 -8.00
C ALA A 44 -4.21 -8.46 -9.15
N THR A 45 -4.86 -7.51 -9.82
CA THR A 45 -5.73 -7.80 -10.98
C THR A 45 -4.93 -8.47 -12.10
N LEU A 46 -3.75 -7.91 -12.43
CA LEU A 46 -2.85 -8.50 -13.42
C LEU A 46 -2.31 -9.86 -12.99
N GLY A 47 -2.07 -10.06 -11.69
CA GLY A 47 -1.67 -11.33 -11.11
C GLY A 47 -2.76 -12.39 -11.24
N GLY A 48 -4.00 -12.05 -10.94
CA GLY A 48 -5.17 -12.91 -11.16
C GLY A 48 -5.27 -13.41 -12.60
N PHE A 49 -5.10 -12.53 -13.59
CA PHE A 49 -5.07 -12.94 -15.01
C PHE A 49 -3.86 -13.81 -15.35
N LYS A 50 -2.66 -13.48 -14.83
CA LYS A 50 -1.46 -14.30 -15.02
C LYS A 50 -1.69 -15.73 -14.51
N PHE A 51 -2.16 -15.89 -13.27
CA PHE A 51 -2.38 -17.20 -12.64
C PHE A 51 -3.60 -17.96 -13.18
N ALA A 52 -4.48 -17.28 -13.91
CA ALA A 52 -5.58 -17.88 -14.67
C ALA A 52 -5.13 -18.46 -16.02
N GLY A 53 -3.88 -18.23 -16.45
CA GLY A 53 -3.30 -18.83 -17.66
C GLY A 53 -3.00 -17.85 -18.80
N PHE A 54 -3.19 -16.55 -18.61
CA PHE A 54 -2.87 -15.54 -19.63
C PHE A 54 -1.39 -15.13 -19.57
N GLY A 55 -0.53 -15.92 -20.21
CA GLY A 55 0.93 -15.73 -20.18
C GLY A 55 1.44 -14.39 -20.73
N GLY A 56 0.71 -13.74 -21.64
CA GLY A 56 1.08 -12.42 -22.20
C GLY A 56 1.10 -11.27 -21.18
N LEU A 57 0.61 -11.49 -19.96
CA LEU A 57 0.52 -10.47 -18.91
C LEU A 57 1.66 -10.53 -17.88
N GLU A 58 2.60 -11.47 -18.01
CA GLU A 58 3.66 -11.65 -17.01
C GLU A 58 4.58 -10.42 -16.86
N SER A 59 4.98 -9.81 -17.98
CA SER A 59 5.82 -8.61 -17.99
C SER A 59 5.09 -7.43 -17.33
N TYR A 60 3.80 -7.26 -17.65
CA TYR A 60 2.96 -6.20 -17.07
C TYR A 60 2.70 -6.41 -15.58
N HIS A 61 2.43 -7.65 -15.15
CA HIS A 61 2.27 -7.97 -13.73
C HIS A 61 3.56 -7.69 -12.95
N THR A 62 4.72 -8.08 -13.49
CA THR A 62 6.02 -7.84 -12.84
C THR A 62 6.31 -6.34 -12.70
N LEU A 63 6.00 -5.56 -13.75
CA LEU A 63 6.15 -4.10 -13.73
C LEU A 63 5.19 -3.47 -12.71
N ALA A 64 3.91 -3.87 -12.71
CA ALA A 64 2.91 -3.36 -11.77
C ALA A 64 3.28 -3.69 -10.31
N LYS A 65 3.80 -4.90 -10.04
CA LYS A 65 4.30 -5.29 -8.72
C LYS A 65 5.46 -4.40 -8.26
N GLN A 66 6.44 -4.14 -9.13
CA GLN A 66 7.55 -3.24 -8.82
C GLN A 66 7.09 -1.79 -8.60
N PHE A 67 6.11 -1.35 -9.38
CA PHE A 67 5.52 -0.02 -9.27
C PHE A 67 4.79 0.16 -7.95
N ALA A 68 3.96 -0.81 -7.56
CA ALA A 68 3.30 -0.85 -6.26
C ALA A 68 4.30 -0.87 -5.10
N GLY A 69 5.38 -1.66 -5.21
CA GLY A 69 6.45 -1.72 -4.21
C GLY A 69 7.28 -0.43 -4.07
N SER A 70 7.35 0.40 -5.10
CA SER A 70 8.12 1.66 -5.06
C SER A 70 7.21 2.85 -4.81
N ILE A 71 6.39 3.19 -5.81
CA ILE A 71 5.56 4.39 -5.79
C ILE A 71 4.32 4.17 -4.91
N GLY A 72 3.76 2.96 -4.88
CA GLY A 72 2.66 2.64 -3.97
C GLY A 72 3.03 2.81 -2.50
N ILE A 73 4.19 2.29 -2.07
CA ILE A 73 4.70 2.48 -0.70
C ILE A 73 5.00 3.96 -0.42
N ALA A 74 5.58 4.69 -1.37
CA ALA A 74 5.80 6.13 -1.20
C ALA A 74 4.49 6.90 -1.03
N ALA A 75 3.43 6.54 -1.77
CA ALA A 75 2.11 7.11 -1.60
C ALA A 75 1.53 6.83 -0.20
N PHE A 76 1.69 5.62 0.31
CA PHE A 76 1.32 5.30 1.71
C PHE A 76 2.11 6.11 2.74
N ALA A 77 3.42 6.29 2.53
CA ALA A 77 4.26 7.10 3.40
C ALA A 77 3.83 8.57 3.42
N ILE A 78 3.54 9.14 2.25
CA ILE A 78 3.03 10.51 2.13
C ILE A 78 1.63 10.61 2.73
N GLY A 79 0.76 9.62 2.53
CA GLY A 79 -0.57 9.58 3.15
C GLY A 79 -0.50 9.57 4.68
N ALA A 80 0.40 8.77 5.26
CA ALA A 80 0.64 8.75 6.71
C ALA A 80 1.18 10.09 7.22
N LEU A 81 2.16 10.68 6.54
CA LEU A 81 2.69 12.01 6.87
C LEU A 81 1.64 13.12 6.73
N ALA A 82 0.81 13.05 5.69
CA ALA A 82 -0.27 13.99 5.48
C ALA A 82 -1.23 13.97 6.66
N GLY A 83 -1.56 12.77 7.18
CA GLY A 83 -2.26 12.60 8.45
C GLY A 83 -1.59 13.41 9.57
N LEU A 84 -0.31 13.16 9.87
CA LEU A 84 0.39 13.87 10.95
C LEU A 84 0.42 15.40 10.77
N LEU A 85 0.56 15.87 9.52
CA LEU A 85 0.75 17.27 9.16
C LEU A 85 -0.48 17.88 8.46
N ALA A 86 -1.69 17.51 8.89
CA ALA A 86 -2.94 17.85 8.23
C ALA A 86 -3.08 19.35 7.92
N ASN A 87 -2.76 20.23 8.88
CA ASN A 87 -2.84 21.69 8.70
C ASN A 87 -1.94 22.22 7.57
N PHE A 88 -0.75 21.64 7.40
CA PHE A 88 0.16 22.02 6.33
C PHE A 88 -0.36 21.53 4.98
N PHE A 89 -0.79 20.27 4.91
CA PHE A 89 -1.31 19.68 3.68
C PHE A 89 -2.60 20.35 3.21
N ILE A 90 -3.53 20.70 4.12
CA ILE A 90 -4.76 21.42 3.78
C ILE A 90 -4.42 22.80 3.18
N ARG A 91 -3.46 23.51 3.74
CA ARG A 91 -3.08 24.85 3.25
C ARG A 91 -2.38 24.84 1.90
N PHE A 92 -1.54 23.85 1.63
CA PHE A 92 -0.67 23.81 0.44
C PHE A 92 -0.98 22.68 -0.56
N HIS A 93 -2.15 22.03 -0.43
CA HIS A 93 -2.49 20.82 -1.22
C HIS A 93 -2.29 20.99 -2.73
N TRP A 94 -2.69 22.11 -3.32
CA TRP A 94 -2.54 22.35 -4.77
C TRP A 94 -1.09 22.33 -5.24
N TRP A 95 -0.19 23.00 -4.50
CA TRP A 95 1.23 23.04 -4.83
C TRP A 95 1.89 21.67 -4.62
N ILE A 96 1.53 20.99 -3.54
CA ILE A 96 2.04 19.64 -3.25
C ILE A 96 1.62 18.66 -4.35
N LEU A 97 0.34 18.66 -4.74
CA LEU A 97 -0.18 17.79 -5.81
C LEU A 97 0.49 18.08 -7.16
N LEU A 98 0.63 19.35 -7.53
CA LEU A 98 1.26 19.74 -8.79
C LEU A 98 2.72 19.28 -8.84
N PHE A 99 3.47 19.48 -7.75
CA PHE A 99 4.86 19.02 -7.65
C PHE A 99 4.96 17.49 -7.71
N LEU A 100 4.05 16.77 -7.06
CA LEU A 100 4.00 15.30 -7.09
C LEU A 100 3.70 14.76 -8.48
N ILE A 101 2.75 15.37 -9.20
CA ILE A 101 2.43 14.98 -10.58
C ILE A 101 3.65 15.21 -11.48
N LEU A 102 4.29 16.38 -11.36
CA LEU A 102 5.49 16.70 -12.13
C LEU A 102 6.63 15.70 -11.85
N LEU A 103 6.85 15.37 -10.57
CA LEU A 103 7.87 14.40 -10.14
C LEU A 103 7.54 12.99 -10.65
N LEU A 104 6.28 12.58 -10.60
CA LEU A 104 5.82 11.29 -11.13
C LEU A 104 6.02 11.22 -12.65
N CYS A 105 5.64 12.27 -13.39
CA CYS A 105 5.88 12.36 -14.83
C CYS A 105 7.38 12.27 -15.16
N ALA A 106 8.23 13.01 -14.43
CA ALA A 106 9.66 12.97 -14.61
C ALA A 106 10.24 11.57 -14.31
N ALA A 107 9.83 10.94 -13.20
CA ALA A 107 10.28 9.61 -12.81
C ALA A 107 9.85 8.53 -13.82
N LEU A 108 8.66 8.65 -14.39
CA LEU A 108 8.16 7.77 -15.45
C LEU A 108 8.93 7.95 -16.76
N LEU A 109 9.18 9.20 -17.18
CA LEU A 109 9.93 9.51 -18.40
C LEU A 109 11.39 9.08 -18.32
N LEU A 110 12.03 9.25 -17.16
CA LEU A 110 13.44 8.92 -16.95
C LEU A 110 13.68 7.44 -16.58
N GLY A 111 12.61 6.67 -16.33
CA GLY A 111 12.71 5.27 -15.91
C GLY A 111 13.28 5.05 -14.50
N THR A 112 13.41 6.12 -13.69
CA THR A 112 14.02 6.12 -12.35
C THR A 112 13.02 5.83 -11.22
N TRP A 113 11.82 5.39 -11.56
CA TRP A 113 10.73 5.12 -10.61
C TRP A 113 10.94 3.90 -9.70
N ARG A 114 11.91 3.04 -10.01
CA ARG A 114 12.21 1.83 -9.24
C ARG A 114 13.09 2.16 -8.04
N PHE A 115 12.54 2.04 -6.84
CA PHE A 115 13.33 2.22 -5.63
C PHE A 115 14.10 0.95 -5.26
N PRO A 116 15.37 1.08 -4.82
CA PRO A 116 16.10 -0.02 -4.26
C PRO A 116 15.49 -0.43 -2.90
N ALA A 117 15.73 -1.67 -2.48
CA ALA A 117 15.13 -2.24 -1.27
C ALA A 117 15.39 -1.39 -0.01
N GLN A 118 16.56 -0.74 0.08
CA GLN A 118 16.90 0.13 1.21
C GLN A 118 15.96 1.34 1.33
N ILE A 119 15.58 1.94 0.18
CA ILE A 119 14.64 3.08 0.16
C ILE A 119 13.23 2.60 0.49
N GLN A 120 12.81 1.45 -0.04
CA GLN A 120 11.50 0.87 0.28
C GLN A 120 11.36 0.59 1.78
N LEU A 121 12.39 -0.03 2.39
CA LEU A 121 12.45 -0.24 3.84
C LEU A 121 12.47 1.07 4.62
N GLY A 122 13.19 2.09 4.13
CA GLY A 122 13.19 3.43 4.73
C GLY A 122 11.79 4.06 4.74
N LEU A 123 11.02 3.92 3.65
CA LEU A 123 9.63 4.40 3.56
C LEU A 123 8.71 3.62 4.49
N VAL A 124 8.86 2.30 4.58
CA VAL A 124 8.10 1.47 5.55
C VAL A 124 8.46 1.88 6.99
N GLY A 125 9.73 2.14 7.27
CA GLY A 125 10.20 2.67 8.56
C GLY A 125 9.64 4.05 8.88
N LEU A 126 9.47 4.91 7.88
CA LEU A 126 8.80 6.21 8.03
C LEU A 126 7.32 6.02 8.40
N ILE A 127 6.60 5.11 7.73
CA ILE A 127 5.21 4.78 8.08
C ILE A 127 5.15 4.24 9.53
N LEU A 128 6.09 3.37 9.93
CA LEU A 128 6.20 2.87 11.29
C LEU A 128 6.39 4.01 12.30
N LEU A 129 7.32 4.93 12.03
CA LEU A 129 7.60 6.08 12.90
C LEU A 129 6.35 6.95 13.07
N VAL A 130 5.65 7.24 11.97
CA VAL A 130 4.37 7.97 12.03
C VAL A 130 3.36 7.21 12.87
N GLY A 131 3.26 5.88 12.71
CA GLY A 131 2.40 5.03 13.53
C GLY A 131 2.72 5.12 15.02
N VAL A 132 4.01 5.05 15.39
CA VAL A 132 4.44 5.18 16.79
C VAL A 132 4.11 6.56 17.35
N ILE A 133 4.35 7.64 16.59
CA ILE A 133 3.99 8.99 17.02
C ILE A 133 2.48 9.10 17.24
N ARG A 134 1.67 8.57 16.32
CA ARG A 134 0.20 8.59 16.43
C ARG A 134 -0.32 7.72 17.56
N LEU A 135 0.40 6.69 17.98
CA LEU A 135 0.03 5.83 19.10
C LEU A 135 -0.01 6.64 20.40
N ILE A 136 0.90 7.60 20.54
CA ILE A 136 0.97 8.51 21.70
C ILE A 136 -0.20 9.50 21.69
N SER A 137 -0.62 9.98 20.52
CA SER A 137 -1.66 11.02 20.41
C SER A 137 -3.10 10.49 20.33
N SER A 138 -3.31 9.32 19.70
CA SER A 138 -4.64 8.88 19.24
C SER A 138 -4.88 7.38 19.36
N GLY A 139 -3.99 6.65 20.05
CA GLY A 139 -4.17 5.28 20.55
C GLY A 139 -4.69 4.27 19.53
N LEU A 140 -6.02 4.11 19.47
CA LEU A 140 -6.70 3.12 18.63
C LEU A 140 -6.47 3.31 17.11
N LEU A 141 -6.24 4.53 16.64
CA LEU A 141 -6.01 4.80 15.20
C LEU A 141 -4.67 4.25 14.73
N ALA A 142 -3.64 4.40 15.55
CA ALA A 142 -2.29 3.98 15.23
C ALA A 142 -2.13 2.46 15.16
N ILE A 143 -2.96 1.70 15.89
CA ILE A 143 -2.89 0.23 15.90
C ILE A 143 -3.10 -0.34 14.50
N TYR A 144 -4.03 0.19 13.72
CA TYR A 144 -4.27 -0.28 12.34
C TYR A 144 -3.10 0.06 11.42
N LEU A 145 -2.50 1.24 11.57
CA LEU A 145 -1.35 1.63 10.77
C LEU A 145 -0.12 0.75 11.11
N LEU A 146 0.12 0.50 12.39
CA LEU A 146 1.18 -0.40 12.87
C LEU A 146 0.94 -1.85 12.43
N LEU A 147 -0.31 -2.32 12.47
CA LEU A 147 -0.68 -3.64 11.98
C LEU A 147 -0.43 -3.75 10.47
N GLY A 148 -0.78 -2.73 9.69
CA GLY A 148 -0.53 -2.70 8.26
C GLY A 148 0.96 -2.78 7.93
N VAL A 149 1.79 -2.01 8.64
CA VAL A 149 3.25 -2.07 8.53
C VAL A 149 3.79 -3.44 8.93
N ALA A 150 3.33 -3.99 10.06
CA ALA A 150 3.76 -5.31 10.51
C ALA A 150 3.46 -6.38 9.47
N CYS A 151 2.26 -6.37 8.87
CA CYS A 151 1.89 -7.27 7.79
C CYS A 151 2.77 -7.09 6.55
N LEU A 152 3.12 -5.85 6.16
CA LEU A 152 4.06 -5.61 5.06
C LEU A 152 5.44 -6.19 5.35
N ILE A 153 6.00 -5.97 6.54
CA ILE A 153 7.32 -6.48 6.92
C ILE A 153 7.31 -8.01 6.95
N LEU A 154 6.27 -8.60 7.55
CA LEU A 154 6.11 -10.06 7.62
C LEU A 154 5.94 -10.67 6.22
N SER A 155 5.35 -9.93 5.27
CA SER A 155 5.20 -10.38 3.88
C SER A 155 6.54 -10.53 3.15
N ASP A 156 7.58 -9.85 3.62
CA ASP A 156 8.92 -9.92 3.02
C ASP A 156 9.83 -10.90 3.78
N ILE A 157 9.79 -10.88 5.11
CA ILE A 157 10.74 -11.62 5.96
C ILE A 157 10.23 -13.00 6.38
N ALA A 158 8.94 -13.11 6.69
CA ALA A 158 8.39 -14.27 7.41
C ALA A 158 7.58 -15.23 6.53
N THR A 159 7.38 -14.93 5.24
CA THR A 159 6.56 -15.74 4.32
C THR A 159 7.01 -17.19 4.22
N ARG A 160 8.32 -17.42 4.09
CA ARG A 160 8.90 -18.78 4.05
C ARG A 160 8.69 -19.54 5.35
N TRP A 161 8.90 -18.88 6.49
CA TRP A 161 8.68 -19.50 7.80
C TRP A 161 7.19 -19.80 8.04
N LEU A 162 6.30 -18.88 7.68
CA LEU A 162 4.84 -19.07 7.73
C LEU A 162 4.41 -20.20 6.79
N ALA A 163 5.00 -20.34 5.61
CA ALA A 163 4.68 -21.39 4.64
C ALA A 163 4.97 -22.78 5.20
N VAL A 164 6.12 -22.95 5.84
CA VAL A 164 6.50 -24.20 6.49
C VAL A 164 5.54 -24.56 7.63
N ASN A 165 5.13 -23.60 8.44
CA ASN A 165 4.28 -23.87 9.61
C ASN A 165 2.78 -24.02 9.28
N THR A 166 2.31 -23.39 8.20
CA THR A 166 0.89 -23.44 7.81
C THR A 166 0.58 -24.46 6.72
N GLY A 167 1.61 -25.00 6.06
CA GLY A 167 1.45 -25.89 4.90
C GLY A 167 0.90 -25.19 3.65
N MET A 168 0.80 -23.86 3.65
CA MET A 168 0.36 -23.06 2.50
C MET A 168 1.55 -22.65 1.62
N ALA A 169 1.29 -22.46 0.32
CA ALA A 169 2.27 -21.89 -0.59
C ALA A 169 2.66 -20.45 -0.18
N GLU A 170 3.94 -20.11 -0.27
CA GLU A 170 4.48 -18.78 0.08
C GLU A 170 3.73 -17.64 -0.60
N VAL A 171 3.37 -17.84 -1.88
CA VAL A 171 2.59 -16.88 -2.67
C VAL A 171 1.24 -16.60 -2.02
N ASN A 172 0.53 -17.61 -1.51
CA ASN A 172 -0.78 -17.41 -0.90
C ASN A 172 -0.65 -16.62 0.41
N ILE A 173 0.36 -16.93 1.23
CA ILE A 173 0.63 -16.20 2.48
C ILE A 173 0.97 -14.74 2.19
N TYR A 174 1.77 -14.48 1.16
CA TYR A 174 2.07 -13.13 0.72
C TYR A 174 0.79 -12.33 0.40
N HIS A 175 -0.13 -12.91 -0.38
CA HIS A 175 -1.41 -12.24 -0.70
C HIS A 175 -2.29 -12.03 0.52
N VAL A 176 -2.32 -12.97 1.47
CA VAL A 176 -3.06 -12.82 2.73
C VAL A 176 -2.49 -11.66 3.55
N LEU A 177 -1.18 -11.63 3.76
CA LEU A 177 -0.52 -10.55 4.51
C LEU A 177 -0.70 -9.20 3.83
N LEU A 178 -0.59 -9.15 2.51
CA LEU A 178 -0.81 -7.92 1.74
C LEU A 178 -2.27 -7.46 1.81
N SER A 179 -3.23 -8.39 1.78
CA SER A 179 -4.67 -8.08 1.93
C SER A 179 -4.97 -7.49 3.31
N LEU A 180 -4.40 -8.09 4.36
CA LEU A 180 -4.50 -7.57 5.72
C LEU A 180 -3.85 -6.20 5.85
N ALA A 181 -2.69 -5.99 5.23
CA ALA A 181 -2.01 -4.70 5.23
C ALA A 181 -2.89 -3.62 4.58
N VAL A 182 -3.41 -3.87 3.38
CA VAL A 182 -4.24 -2.92 2.62
C VAL A 182 -5.53 -2.57 3.36
N ILE A 183 -6.21 -3.54 3.99
CA ILE A 183 -7.39 -3.25 4.81
C ILE A 183 -7.01 -2.42 6.02
N SER A 184 -5.90 -2.76 6.70
CA SER A 184 -5.46 -2.04 7.88
C SER A 184 -5.10 -0.58 7.56
N PHE A 185 -4.48 -0.32 6.41
CA PHE A 185 -4.26 1.04 5.91
C PHE A 185 -5.57 1.77 5.61
N GLY A 186 -6.54 1.10 4.98
CA GLY A 186 -7.86 1.66 4.72
C GLY A 186 -8.59 2.04 6.02
N LEU A 187 -8.58 1.16 7.02
CA LEU A 187 -9.17 1.40 8.34
C LEU A 187 -8.45 2.53 9.10
N SER A 188 -7.13 2.61 8.98
CA SER A 188 -6.37 3.73 9.55
C SER A 188 -6.77 5.04 8.88
N ALA A 189 -6.94 5.05 7.56
CA ALA A 189 -7.33 6.25 6.82
C ALA A 189 -8.76 6.69 7.14
N SER A 190 -9.73 5.76 7.18
CA SER A 190 -11.14 6.12 7.40
C SER A 190 -11.44 6.74 8.75
N ARG A 191 -10.53 6.55 9.72
CA ARG A 191 -10.68 7.07 11.07
C ARG A 191 -9.77 8.27 11.35
N ASP A 192 -9.15 8.84 10.32
CA ASP A 192 -8.58 10.19 10.34
C ASP A 192 -9.72 11.23 10.36
N ASN A 193 -10.57 11.17 11.39
CA ASN A 193 -11.55 12.22 11.69
C ASN A 193 -10.79 13.32 12.42
N TRP A 194 -10.53 14.42 11.71
CA TRP A 194 -9.90 15.62 12.26
C TRP A 194 -10.99 16.59 12.70
N GLU A 195 -11.55 16.32 13.87
CA GLU A 195 -12.24 17.31 14.73
C GLU A 195 -11.48 17.42 16.06
#